data_AF-A0A2G8TB54-F1
#
_entry.id   AF-A0A2G8TB54-F1
#
_cell.length_a   1.000
_cell.length_b   1.000
_cell.length_c   1.000
_cell.angle_alpha   90.00
_cell.angle_beta   90.00
_cell.angle_gamma   90.00
#
_symmetry.space_group_name_H-M   'P 1'
#
loop_
_entity.id
_entity.type
_entity.pdbx_description
1 polymer ?
#
loop_
_entity_poly.entity_id
_entity_poly.type
_entity_poly.pdbx_seq_one_letter_code
_entity_poly.pdbx_strand_id
1 'polypeptide(L)'
;MAFSAALFLLFTPFEQTSGGVNSMVPKYLVAAVSIMLVAPLVFIRRFRLRTSSVLALLALCAILFHSMVMRPVPGQFIFLIAAHIGLAILLHEASLSWKPQFESALSTVLIIHAFFIILQAALFYVLGFGIYDFHKAIFGSHSRFAEDFLNIARFSGLQIEPGTYANYIGCLVAILIVSSDFSKRVMWTAFVAVLSIFLTNSGSSVYFVPVLIAMMAFLWRQRIRPSHIIVLVCAIALYLFFSGFITHLESRFLERDDGSLSHRMEGVAAYMATTLEEKFIGVGFGADPCVRCYYQDIGVAFNLVSRGGIVVTCALALMAFRALSLNGVVLSVLLFLIPLNEKIFFYEAPIWIFILFSATAIKNAKAPKTAHRDSGQLKFAGLAR
;
A
#
# COMPACT_ATOMS: atom_id res chain seq x y z
N MET A 1 -9.26 4.92 18.29
CA MET A 1 -7.94 4.73 18.92
C MET A 1 -7.34 3.37 18.58
N ALA A 2 -7.99 2.24 18.89
CA ALA A 2 -7.45 0.90 18.57
C ALA A 2 -7.03 0.72 17.09
N PHE A 3 -7.90 1.04 16.13
CA PHE A 3 -7.55 1.00 14.70
C PHE A 3 -6.37 1.92 14.35
N SER A 4 -6.36 3.16 14.86
CA SER A 4 -5.29 4.12 14.58
C SER A 4 -3.94 3.60 15.07
N ALA A 5 -3.89 3.06 16.30
CA ALA A 5 -2.67 2.50 16.87
C ALA A 5 -2.22 1.24 16.12
N ALA A 6 -3.13 0.32 15.79
CA ALA A 6 -2.80 -0.88 15.02
C ALA A 6 -2.29 -0.52 13.60
N LEU A 7 -2.97 0.38 12.89
CA LEU A 7 -2.55 0.84 11.56
C LEU A 7 -1.20 1.58 11.63
N PHE A 8 -1.01 2.44 12.63
CA PHE A 8 0.27 3.11 12.86
C PHE A 8 1.40 2.09 13.04
N LEU A 9 1.24 1.10 13.92
CA LEU A 9 2.25 0.07 14.16
C LEU A 9 2.52 -0.78 12.92
N LEU A 10 1.48 -1.22 12.20
CA LEU A 10 1.63 -2.10 11.03
C LEU A 10 2.26 -1.42 9.82
N PHE A 11 2.11 -0.11 9.69
CA PHE A 11 2.74 0.68 8.63
C PHE A 11 4.09 1.28 9.07
N THR A 12 4.62 0.87 10.23
CA THR A 12 6.00 1.20 10.63
C THR A 12 6.94 0.13 10.11
N PRO A 13 7.85 0.43 9.17
CA PRO A 13 8.87 -0.50 8.73
C PRO A 13 9.90 -0.67 9.84
N PHE A 14 9.89 -1.81 10.53
CA PHE A 14 10.97 -2.16 11.45
C PHE A 14 12.10 -2.79 10.63
N GLU A 15 13.20 -2.04 10.47
CA GLU A 15 14.39 -2.57 9.81
C GLU A 15 15.01 -3.71 10.62
N GLN A 16 15.56 -4.70 9.92
CA GLN A 16 16.58 -5.55 10.49
C GLN A 16 17.87 -4.72 10.57
N THR A 17 18.31 -4.41 11.79
CA THR A 17 19.55 -3.66 12.01
C THR A 17 20.71 -4.34 11.31
N SER A 18 21.24 -3.66 10.29
CA SER A 18 22.47 -4.00 9.59
C SER A 18 23.66 -3.83 10.55
N GLY A 19 23.98 -4.87 11.33
CA GLY A 19 25.12 -4.82 12.26
C GLY A 19 25.19 -5.90 13.36
N GLY A 20 24.14 -6.70 13.61
CA GLY A 20 24.24 -7.77 14.60
C GLY A 20 22.89 -8.21 15.13
N VAL A 21 22.65 -9.53 15.05
CA VAL A 21 21.43 -10.24 15.42
C VAL A 21 20.20 -9.79 14.61
N ASN A 22 19.81 -10.61 13.62
CA ASN A 22 18.56 -10.50 12.86
C ASN A 22 17.35 -10.68 13.79
N SER A 23 17.05 -9.68 14.61
CA SER A 23 15.95 -9.74 15.56
C SER A 23 14.65 -9.44 14.85
N MET A 24 13.89 -10.49 14.51
CA MET A 24 12.51 -10.38 14.03
C MET A 24 11.53 -9.94 15.15
N VAL A 25 12.03 -9.76 16.38
CA VAL A 25 11.25 -9.43 17.59
C VAL A 25 10.34 -8.21 17.41
N PRO A 26 10.78 -7.08 16.84
CA PRO A 26 9.89 -5.93 16.64
C PRO A 26 8.67 -6.28 15.78
N LYS A 27 8.84 -7.08 14.73
CA LYS A 27 7.73 -7.51 13.86
C LYS A 27 6.74 -8.41 14.59
N TYR A 28 7.21 -9.32 15.46
CA TYR A 28 6.30 -10.11 16.30
C TYR A 28 5.55 -9.26 17.31
N LEU A 29 6.24 -8.32 17.97
CA LEU A 29 5.62 -7.43 18.95
C LEU A 29 4.54 -6.55 18.31
N VAL A 30 4.80 -6.03 17.12
CA VAL A 30 3.84 -5.23 16.35
C VAL A 30 2.59 -6.03 16.02
N ALA A 31 2.76 -7.26 15.52
CA ALA A 31 1.64 -8.14 15.24
C ALA A 31 0.87 -8.47 16.52
N ALA A 32 1.55 -8.86 17.60
CA ALA A 32 0.93 -9.20 18.88
C ALA A 32 0.15 -8.03 19.49
N VAL A 33 0.76 -6.85 19.58
CA VAL A 33 0.11 -5.64 20.11
C VAL A 33 -1.07 -5.24 19.24
N SER A 34 -0.93 -5.29 17.92
CA SER A 34 -2.03 -4.98 17.00
C SER A 34 -3.19 -5.97 17.12
N ILE A 35 -2.90 -7.27 17.29
CA ILE A 35 -3.91 -8.29 17.59
C ILE A 35 -4.59 -7.96 18.91
N MET A 36 -3.85 -7.67 19.97
CA MET A 36 -4.42 -7.31 21.29
C MET A 36 -5.32 -6.07 21.21
N LEU A 37 -4.96 -5.07 20.42
CA LEU A 37 -5.75 -3.85 20.23
C LEU A 37 -7.04 -4.10 19.45
N VAL A 38 -7.02 -4.98 18.45
CA VAL A 38 -8.16 -5.22 17.55
C VAL A 38 -9.05 -6.35 18.05
N ALA A 39 -8.50 -7.35 18.74
CA ALA A 39 -9.22 -8.54 19.22
C ALA A 39 -10.51 -8.23 19.99
N PRO A 40 -10.58 -7.24 20.90
CA PRO A 40 -11.84 -6.90 21.57
C PRO A 40 -12.97 -6.52 20.59
N LEU A 41 -12.64 -5.86 19.48
CA LEU A 41 -13.63 -5.47 18.45
C LEU A 41 -14.25 -6.69 17.76
N VAL A 42 -13.50 -7.79 17.72
CA VAL A 42 -13.87 -9.10 17.15
C VAL A 42 -14.81 -9.83 18.11
N PHE A 43 -14.50 -9.83 19.40
CA PHE A 43 -15.33 -10.54 20.38
C PHE A 43 -16.68 -9.86 20.63
N ILE A 44 -16.76 -8.53 20.47
CA ILE A 44 -18.00 -7.77 20.65
C ILE A 44 -19.03 -8.06 19.54
N ARG A 45 -18.59 -8.40 18.32
CA ARG A 45 -19.49 -8.67 17.18
C ARG A 45 -19.17 -9.99 16.51
N ARG A 46 -20.19 -10.83 16.29
CA ARG A 46 -20.03 -12.08 15.52
C ARG A 46 -19.57 -11.77 14.09
N PHE A 47 -18.33 -12.12 13.76
CA PHE A 47 -17.85 -12.07 12.39
C PHE A 47 -18.32 -13.28 11.59
N ARG A 48 -18.67 -13.00 10.33
CA ARG A 48 -18.85 -14.01 9.31
C ARG A 48 -17.79 -13.75 8.26
N LEU A 49 -16.84 -14.68 8.15
CA LEU A 49 -15.76 -14.58 7.17
C LEU A 49 -16.35 -14.38 5.78
N ARG A 50 -16.00 -13.27 5.15
CA ARG A 50 -16.38 -13.02 3.77
C ARG A 50 -15.55 -13.86 2.83
N THR A 51 -16.03 -14.02 1.59
CA THR A 51 -15.29 -14.78 0.59
C THR A 51 -13.89 -14.22 0.33
N SER A 52 -13.67 -12.89 0.41
CA SER A 52 -12.33 -12.29 0.32
C SER A 52 -11.39 -12.83 1.39
N SER A 53 -11.85 -12.87 2.64
CA SER A 53 -11.11 -13.42 3.78
C SER A 53 -10.88 -14.92 3.68
N VAL A 54 -11.86 -15.67 3.17
CA VAL A 54 -11.70 -17.11 2.90
C VAL A 54 -10.62 -17.33 1.83
N LEU A 55 -10.59 -16.54 0.76
CA LEU A 55 -9.55 -16.66 -0.26
C LEU A 55 -8.16 -16.30 0.28
N ALA A 56 -8.05 -15.26 1.11
CA ALA A 56 -6.79 -14.92 1.77
C ALA A 56 -6.35 -16.02 2.74
N LEU A 57 -7.29 -16.67 3.44
CA LEU A 57 -7.00 -17.82 4.29
C LEU A 57 -6.51 -19.02 3.45
N LEU A 58 -7.09 -19.28 2.27
CA LEU A 58 -6.59 -20.30 1.36
C LEU A 58 -5.17 -19.97 0.87
N ALA A 59 -4.89 -18.70 0.55
CA ALA A 59 -3.54 -18.25 0.19
C ALA A 59 -2.56 -18.42 1.35
N LEU A 60 -2.98 -18.11 2.59
CA LEU A 60 -2.19 -18.38 3.79
C LEU A 60 -1.91 -19.87 3.93
N CYS A 61 -2.93 -20.74 3.84
CA CYS A 61 -2.76 -22.19 3.90
C CYS A 61 -1.79 -22.71 2.83
N ALA A 62 -1.86 -22.18 1.61
CA ALA A 62 -0.93 -22.50 0.53
C ALA A 62 0.52 -22.10 0.88
N ILE A 63 0.73 -20.89 1.40
CA ILE A 63 2.04 -20.40 1.83
C ILE A 63 2.59 -21.24 3.00
N LEU A 64 1.74 -21.57 3.98
CA LEU A 64 2.12 -22.39 5.13
C LEU A 64 2.47 -23.82 4.70
N PHE A 65 1.64 -24.44 3.87
CA PHE A 65 1.92 -25.76 3.31
C PHE A 65 3.25 -25.78 2.56
N HIS A 66 3.48 -24.79 1.70
CA HIS A 66 4.75 -24.65 0.98
C HIS A 66 5.93 -24.50 1.94
N SER A 67 5.80 -23.62 2.94
CA SER A 67 6.85 -23.32 3.93
C SER A 67 7.09 -24.42 4.96
N MET A 68 6.17 -25.37 5.13
CA MET A 68 6.28 -26.48 6.08
C MET A 68 6.67 -27.80 5.41
N VAL A 69 6.21 -28.01 4.17
CA VAL A 69 6.30 -29.30 3.48
C VAL A 69 7.25 -29.25 2.28
N MET A 70 7.09 -28.28 1.38
CA MET A 70 7.83 -28.23 0.11
C MET A 70 9.22 -27.63 0.27
N ARG A 71 9.30 -26.45 0.89
CA ARG A 71 10.53 -25.71 1.17
C ARG A 71 10.53 -25.32 2.65
N PRO A 72 10.85 -26.25 3.56
CA PRO A 72 10.79 -26.02 5.00
C PRO A 72 11.58 -24.79 5.44
N VAL A 73 10.98 -23.96 6.30
CA VAL A 73 11.61 -22.77 6.90
C VAL A 73 11.53 -22.84 8.43
N PRO A 74 12.33 -22.06 9.16
CA PRO A 74 12.26 -22.02 10.62
C PRO A 74 10.84 -21.70 11.13
N GLY A 75 10.36 -22.44 12.13
CA GLY A 75 8.99 -22.30 12.66
C GLY A 75 8.60 -20.88 13.08
N GLN A 76 9.54 -20.12 13.63
CA GLN A 76 9.35 -18.70 13.94
C GLN A 76 8.85 -17.90 12.72
N PHE A 77 9.46 -18.10 11.55
CA PHE A 77 9.06 -17.40 10.33
C PHE A 77 7.65 -17.80 9.85
N ILE A 78 7.27 -19.07 10.03
CA ILE A 78 5.91 -19.55 9.77
C ILE A 78 4.90 -18.82 10.68
N PHE A 79 5.21 -18.70 11.97
CA PHE A 79 4.36 -17.95 12.92
C PHE A 79 4.27 -16.46 12.55
N LEU A 80 5.36 -15.86 12.05
CA LEU A 80 5.36 -14.47 11.60
C LEU A 80 4.38 -14.23 10.44
N ILE A 81 4.45 -15.10 9.42
CA ILE A 81 3.54 -15.07 8.26
C ILE A 81 2.10 -15.23 8.72
N ALA A 82 1.83 -16.27 9.52
CA ALA A 82 0.49 -16.55 10.02
C ALA A 82 -0.08 -15.38 10.85
N ALA A 83 0.74 -14.78 11.72
CA ALA A 83 0.34 -13.66 12.54
C ALA A 83 -0.03 -12.42 11.71
N HIS A 84 0.78 -12.05 10.71
CA HIS A 84 0.53 -10.85 9.92
C HIS A 84 -0.63 -11.01 8.94
N ILE A 85 -0.72 -12.15 8.24
CA ILE A 85 -1.85 -12.40 7.32
C ILE A 85 -3.15 -12.60 8.13
N GLY A 86 -3.08 -13.30 9.26
CA GLY A 86 -4.22 -13.45 10.18
C GLY A 86 -4.70 -12.10 10.72
N LEU A 87 -3.77 -11.21 11.10
CA LEU A 87 -4.09 -9.85 11.52
C LEU A 87 -4.69 -9.01 10.39
N ALA A 88 -4.22 -9.14 9.15
CA ALA A 88 -4.82 -8.48 7.99
C ALA A 88 -6.28 -8.91 7.78
N ILE A 89 -6.56 -10.21 7.88
CA ILE A 89 -7.93 -10.76 7.84
C ILE A 89 -8.77 -10.19 8.98
N LEU A 90 -8.22 -10.17 10.20
CA LEU A 90 -8.90 -9.65 11.39
C LEU A 90 -9.28 -8.17 11.23
N LEU A 91 -8.33 -7.35 10.78
CA LEU A 91 -8.54 -5.93 10.52
C LEU A 91 -9.55 -5.70 9.40
N HIS A 92 -9.49 -6.48 8.32
CA HIS A 92 -10.47 -6.41 7.24
C HIS A 92 -11.87 -6.72 7.77
N GLU A 93 -12.09 -7.84 8.46
CA GLU A 93 -13.42 -8.17 8.99
C GLU A 93 -13.91 -7.16 10.04
N ALA A 94 -13.03 -6.68 10.90
CA ALA A 94 -13.35 -5.63 11.87
C ALA A 94 -13.73 -4.31 11.16
N SER A 95 -12.98 -3.91 10.13
CA SER A 95 -13.24 -2.69 9.38
C SER A 95 -14.63 -2.68 8.73
N LEU A 96 -15.14 -3.84 8.34
CA LEU A 96 -16.44 -3.96 7.69
C LEU A 96 -17.60 -3.74 8.68
N SER A 97 -17.38 -4.08 9.94
CA SER A 97 -18.35 -3.85 11.03
C SER A 97 -18.24 -2.44 11.62
N TRP A 98 -17.05 -1.85 11.56
CA TRP A 98 -16.68 -0.57 12.17
C TRP A 98 -16.14 0.41 11.11
N LYS A 99 -16.81 0.46 9.95
CA LYS A 99 -16.35 1.19 8.76
C LYS A 99 -16.01 2.66 9.04
N PRO A 100 -16.90 3.47 9.66
CA PRO A 100 -16.58 4.88 9.93
C PRO A 100 -15.35 5.06 10.84
N GLN A 101 -15.17 4.18 11.82
CA GLN A 101 -14.03 4.22 12.74
C GLN A 101 -12.73 3.84 12.03
N PHE A 102 -12.78 2.85 11.15
CA PHE A 102 -11.65 2.43 10.34
C PHE A 102 -11.23 3.52 9.34
N GLU A 103 -12.18 4.12 8.61
CA GLU A 103 -11.92 5.22 7.68
C GLU A 103 -11.34 6.45 8.38
N SER A 104 -11.90 6.80 9.56
CA SER A 104 -11.35 7.89 10.37
C SER A 104 -9.94 7.57 10.84
N ALA A 105 -9.66 6.32 11.24
CA ALA A 105 -8.33 5.91 11.67
C ALA A 105 -7.30 5.99 10.53
N LEU A 106 -7.64 5.48 9.34
CA LEU A 106 -6.82 5.62 8.14
C LEU A 106 -6.55 7.09 7.81
N SER A 107 -7.60 7.90 7.80
CA SER A 107 -7.49 9.33 7.51
C SER A 107 -6.59 10.06 8.51
N THR A 108 -6.71 9.73 9.80
CA THR A 108 -5.85 10.31 10.84
C THR A 108 -4.39 9.92 10.63
N VAL A 109 -4.08 8.65 10.36
CA VAL A 109 -2.70 8.21 10.11
C VAL A 109 -2.13 8.92 8.88
N LEU A 110 -2.89 9.02 7.79
CA LEU A 110 -2.47 9.72 6.57
C LEU A 110 -2.23 11.22 6.79
N ILE A 111 -3.08 11.89 7.55
CA ILE A 111 -2.92 13.31 7.87
C ILE A 111 -1.67 13.54 8.73
N ILE A 112 -1.42 12.67 9.72
CA ILE A 112 -0.22 12.74 10.56
C ILE A 112 1.02 12.63 9.66
N HIS A 113 1.09 11.62 8.79
CA HIS A 113 2.20 11.46 7.86
C HIS A 113 2.41 12.65 6.94
N ALA A 114 1.33 13.12 6.30
CA ALA A 114 1.41 14.28 5.43
C ALA A 114 1.85 15.56 6.18
N PHE A 115 1.37 15.74 7.42
CA PHE A 115 1.77 16.87 8.26
C PHE A 115 3.28 16.87 8.52
N PHE A 116 3.88 15.74 8.88
CA PHE A 116 5.32 15.67 9.15
C PHE A 116 6.17 15.89 7.88
N ILE A 117 5.76 15.37 6.73
CA ILE A 117 6.44 15.65 5.45
C ILE A 117 6.34 17.13 5.08
N ILE A 118 5.15 17.73 5.19
CA ILE A 118 4.96 19.16 4.89
C ILE A 118 5.76 20.03 5.86
N LEU A 119 5.78 19.68 7.15
CA LEU A 119 6.57 20.38 8.16
C LEU A 119 8.06 20.30 7.83
N GLN A 120 8.57 19.12 7.46
CA GLN A 120 9.97 18.95 7.07
C GLN A 120 10.31 19.76 5.82
N ALA A 121 9.44 19.73 4.81
CA ALA A 121 9.60 20.52 3.60
C ALA A 121 9.58 22.03 3.87
N ALA A 122 8.71 22.50 4.78
CA ALA A 122 8.66 23.90 5.18
C ALA A 122 9.90 24.32 5.97
N LEU A 123 10.37 23.49 6.91
CA LEU A 123 11.62 23.73 7.64
C LEU A 123 12.81 23.86 6.68
N PHE A 124 12.88 23.00 5.67
CA PHE A 124 13.96 22.98 4.68
C PHE A 124 13.86 24.16 3.68
N TYR A 125 12.77 24.29 2.94
CA TYR A 125 12.66 25.25 1.84
C TYR A 125 12.35 26.69 2.30
N VAL A 126 11.61 26.88 3.40
CA VAL A 126 11.15 28.21 3.84
C VAL A 126 12.07 28.78 4.91
N LEU A 127 12.47 27.95 5.87
CA LEU A 127 13.24 28.40 7.03
C LEU A 127 14.75 28.17 6.89
N GLY A 128 15.19 27.48 5.82
CA GLY A 128 16.60 27.21 5.54
C GLY A 128 17.26 26.27 6.55
N PHE A 129 16.48 25.49 7.30
CA PHE A 129 17.04 24.47 8.20
C PHE A 129 17.51 23.25 7.41
N GLY A 130 18.45 22.49 8.00
CA GLY A 130 18.78 21.15 7.51
C GLY A 130 17.59 20.18 7.61
N ILE A 131 17.71 19.04 6.95
CA ILE A 131 16.68 17.99 6.94
C ILE A 131 16.56 17.41 8.36
N TYR A 132 15.44 17.67 9.03
CA TYR A 132 15.18 17.13 10.37
C TYR A 132 14.65 15.69 10.28
N ASP A 133 15.43 14.72 10.74
CA ASP A 133 15.06 13.30 10.74
C ASP A 133 14.12 12.96 11.91
N PHE A 134 12.81 13.15 11.68
CA PHE A 134 11.76 12.81 12.65
C PHE A 134 11.75 11.32 13.00
N HIS A 135 12.10 10.46 12.05
CA HIS A 135 12.15 9.01 12.27
C HIS A 135 13.23 8.68 13.31
N LYS A 136 14.43 9.23 13.15
CA LYS A 136 15.52 9.08 14.13
C LYS A 136 15.17 9.63 15.50
N ALA A 137 14.48 10.77 15.57
CA ALA A 137 14.08 11.35 16.85
C ALA A 137 13.15 10.44 17.67
N ILE A 138 12.32 9.63 17.01
CA ILE A 138 11.31 8.77 17.66
C ILE A 138 11.82 7.35 17.88
N PHE A 139 12.49 6.78 16.87
CA PHE A 139 12.87 5.37 16.86
C PHE A 139 14.36 5.16 17.19
N GLY A 140 15.16 6.22 17.26
CA GLY A 140 16.59 6.15 17.56
C GLY A 140 17.45 5.61 16.40
N SER A 141 16.84 5.18 15.30
CA SER A 141 17.50 4.70 14.08
C SER A 141 17.65 5.82 13.05
N HIS A 142 18.84 5.98 12.49
CA HIS A 142 19.06 6.91 11.39
C HIS A 142 18.26 6.49 10.16
N SER A 143 17.52 7.43 9.55
CA SER A 143 16.92 7.16 8.25
C SER A 143 18.01 6.93 7.21
N ARG A 144 17.87 5.87 6.42
CA ARG A 144 18.77 5.65 5.28
C ARG A 144 18.56 6.77 4.26
N PHE A 145 19.59 7.59 4.02
CA PHE A 145 19.70 8.56 2.91
C PHE A 145 18.93 9.90 3.10
N ALA A 146 19.25 10.67 4.14
CA ALA A 146 18.72 12.02 4.32
C ALA A 146 19.16 13.02 3.22
N GLU A 147 20.37 12.90 2.69
CA GLU A 147 20.87 13.73 1.57
C GLU A 147 21.22 12.83 0.38
N ASP A 148 20.56 13.05 -0.75
CA ASP A 148 20.86 12.34 -1.99
C ASP A 148 22.01 13.03 -2.74
N PHE A 149 22.76 12.26 -3.52
CA PHE A 149 24.02 12.64 -4.20
C PHE A 149 23.96 13.89 -5.13
N LEU A 150 22.79 14.50 -5.30
CA LEU A 150 22.53 15.69 -6.14
C LEU A 150 22.01 16.90 -5.32
N ASN A 151 22.20 16.93 -4.00
CA ASN A 151 21.63 17.94 -3.08
C ASN A 151 20.09 17.99 -3.09
N ILE A 152 19.44 16.89 -3.46
CA ILE A 152 17.98 16.78 -3.40
C ILE A 152 17.60 16.21 -2.05
N ALA A 153 16.87 17.03 -1.28
CA ALA A 153 16.36 16.63 0.02
C ALA A 153 15.33 15.52 -0.13
N ARG A 154 15.61 14.37 0.50
CA ARG A 154 14.66 13.27 0.65
C ARG A 154 14.00 13.40 2.01
N PHE A 155 12.74 13.79 2.04
CA PHE A 155 12.00 13.97 3.29
C PHE A 155 11.57 12.62 3.88
N SER A 156 11.90 12.42 5.15
CA SER A 156 11.56 11.25 5.94
C SER A 156 10.21 11.46 6.62
N GLY A 157 9.31 10.50 6.49
CA GLY A 157 8.06 10.52 7.25
C GLY A 157 8.32 10.37 8.75
N LEU A 158 7.26 10.51 9.54
CA LEU A 158 7.31 10.25 10.99
C LEU A 158 7.77 8.82 11.30
N GLN A 159 7.24 7.85 10.54
CA GLN A 159 7.46 6.42 10.79
C GLN A 159 8.25 5.73 9.69
N ILE A 160 8.24 6.28 8.48
CA ILE A 160 8.69 5.59 7.28
C ILE A 160 9.82 6.40 6.64
N GLU A 161 10.90 5.70 6.33
CA GLU A 161 12.05 6.28 5.63
C GLU A 161 11.68 6.75 4.22
N PRO A 162 12.39 7.76 3.67
CA PRO A 162 12.04 8.35 2.36
C PRO A 162 11.94 7.33 1.22
N GLY A 163 12.85 6.34 1.19
CA GLY A 163 12.92 5.34 0.12
C GLY A 163 11.72 4.38 0.08
N THR A 164 11.11 4.09 1.23
CA THR A 164 9.97 3.18 1.37
C THR A 164 8.64 3.90 1.54
N TYR A 165 8.65 5.20 1.83
CA TYR A 165 7.46 6.03 2.10
C TYR A 165 6.38 5.91 1.03
N ALA A 166 6.75 6.04 -0.24
CA ALA A 166 5.80 5.95 -1.35
C ALA A 166 5.07 4.59 -1.41
N ASN A 167 5.72 3.50 -1.00
CA ASN A 167 5.14 2.16 -0.99
C ASN A 167 4.09 2.03 0.12
N TYR A 168 4.48 2.30 1.37
CA TYR A 168 3.59 2.15 2.54
C TYR A 168 2.45 3.17 2.54
N ILE A 169 2.74 4.45 2.30
CA ILE A 169 1.69 5.49 2.25
C ILE A 169 0.86 5.36 0.99
N GLY A 170 1.45 4.99 -0.15
CA GLY A 170 0.69 4.70 -1.36
C GLY A 170 -0.32 3.59 -1.16
N CYS A 171 0.09 2.49 -0.51
CA CYS A 171 -0.78 1.39 -0.13
C CYS A 171 -1.88 1.83 0.84
N LEU A 172 -1.53 2.62 1.86
CA LEU A 172 -2.50 3.16 2.83
C LEU A 172 -3.56 4.06 2.17
N VAL A 173 -3.14 4.92 1.23
CA VAL A 173 -4.05 5.75 0.43
C VAL A 173 -4.94 4.88 -0.46
N ALA A 174 -4.39 3.85 -1.08
CA ALA A 174 -5.17 2.92 -1.89
C ALA A 174 -6.23 2.19 -1.05
N ILE A 175 -5.87 1.73 0.15
CA ILE A 175 -6.81 1.14 1.11
C ILE A 175 -7.91 2.14 1.47
N LEU A 176 -7.58 3.41 1.74
CA LEU A 176 -8.58 4.45 2.01
C LEU A 176 -9.54 4.61 0.82
N ILE A 177 -9.02 4.79 -0.39
CA ILE A 177 -9.81 4.99 -1.62
C ILE A 177 -10.76 3.82 -1.87
N VAL A 178 -10.28 2.58 -1.69
CA VAL A 178 -11.05 1.37 -1.99
C VAL A 178 -12.06 1.04 -0.88
N SER A 179 -11.73 1.31 0.37
CA SER A 179 -12.59 1.01 1.52
C SER A 179 -13.66 2.08 1.78
N SER A 180 -13.41 3.33 1.39
CA SER A 180 -14.27 4.47 1.76
C SER A 180 -15.37 4.78 0.75
N ASP A 181 -16.51 5.27 1.24
CA ASP A 181 -17.49 5.94 0.39
C ASP A 181 -17.00 7.36 0.04
N PHE A 182 -17.43 7.90 -1.11
CA PHE A 182 -17.02 9.25 -1.48
C PHE A 182 -17.50 10.27 -0.45
N SER A 183 -16.56 11.04 0.10
CA SER A 183 -16.84 12.27 0.84
C SER A 183 -15.78 13.31 0.49
N LYS A 184 -16.13 14.60 0.60
CA LYS A 184 -15.17 15.69 0.37
C LYS A 184 -13.95 15.57 1.30
N ARG A 185 -14.17 15.16 2.55
CA ARG A 185 -13.10 14.96 3.54
C ARG A 185 -12.12 13.88 3.10
N VAL A 186 -12.63 12.71 2.69
CA VAL A 186 -11.81 11.59 2.21
C VAL A 186 -11.04 11.98 0.94
N MET A 187 -11.70 12.67 0.00
CA MET A 187 -11.04 13.16 -1.22
C MET A 187 -9.86 14.09 -0.89
N TRP A 188 -10.06 15.06 -0.01
CA TRP A 188 -8.99 15.97 0.39
C TRP A 188 -7.86 15.26 1.14
N THR A 189 -8.19 14.32 2.04
CA THR A 189 -7.19 13.50 2.72
C THR A 189 -6.36 12.69 1.71
N ALA A 190 -7.00 12.07 0.72
CA ALA A 190 -6.30 11.34 -0.34
C ALA A 190 -5.41 12.25 -1.19
N PHE A 191 -5.88 13.46 -1.53
CA PHE A 191 -5.09 14.43 -2.31
C PHE A 191 -3.86 14.90 -1.54
N VAL A 192 -4.03 15.28 -0.27
CA VAL A 192 -2.93 15.71 0.60
C VAL A 192 -1.92 14.58 0.78
N ALA A 193 -2.38 13.34 0.95
CA ALA A 193 -1.50 12.19 1.07
C ALA A 193 -0.74 11.89 -0.25
N VAL A 194 -1.40 11.95 -1.41
CA VAL A 194 -0.76 11.81 -2.73
C VAL A 194 0.31 12.87 -2.94
N LEU A 195 0.02 14.13 -2.59
CA LEU A 195 1.02 15.20 -2.62
C LEU A 195 2.19 14.89 -1.67
N SER A 196 1.93 14.40 -0.45
CA SER A 196 3.00 14.04 0.50
C SER A 196 3.91 12.93 -0.04
N ILE A 197 3.35 11.93 -0.75
CA ILE A 197 4.15 10.88 -1.40
C ILE A 197 5.10 11.50 -2.42
N PHE A 198 4.60 12.45 -3.22
CA PHE A 198 5.38 13.10 -4.25
C PHE A 198 6.51 13.97 -3.67
N LEU A 199 6.23 14.68 -2.58
CA LEU A 199 7.22 15.53 -1.89
C LEU A 199 8.45 14.75 -1.38
N THR A 200 8.34 13.44 -1.16
CA THR A 200 9.49 12.63 -0.70
C THR A 200 10.60 12.47 -1.73
N ASN A 201 10.39 12.89 -2.99
CA ASN A 201 11.32 12.69 -4.09
C ASN A 201 11.73 11.21 -4.31
N SER A 202 10.90 10.26 -3.86
CA SER A 202 11.14 8.84 -4.11
C SER A 202 10.87 8.50 -5.57
N GLY A 203 11.76 7.75 -6.22
CA GLY A 203 11.51 7.24 -7.58
C GLY A 203 10.23 6.39 -7.69
N SER A 204 9.81 5.73 -6.60
CA SER A 204 8.55 4.96 -6.57
C SER A 204 7.31 5.87 -6.66
N SER A 205 7.43 7.16 -6.30
CA SER A 205 6.31 8.11 -6.38
C SER A 205 5.83 8.35 -7.81
N VAL A 206 6.74 8.28 -8.80
CA VAL A 206 6.44 8.38 -10.25
C VAL A 206 5.46 7.30 -10.68
N TYR A 207 5.49 6.15 -10.03
CA TYR A 207 4.57 5.05 -10.29
C TYR A 207 3.27 5.18 -9.48
N PHE A 208 3.38 5.37 -8.17
CA PHE A 208 2.21 5.36 -7.28
C PHE A 208 1.27 6.54 -7.52
N VAL A 209 1.80 7.74 -7.76
CA VAL A 209 0.97 8.95 -7.90
C VAL A 209 0.00 8.85 -9.08
N PRO A 210 0.43 8.51 -10.32
CA PRO A 210 -0.49 8.30 -11.44
C PRO A 210 -1.52 7.19 -11.19
N VAL A 211 -1.11 6.07 -10.59
CA VAL A 211 -2.02 4.95 -10.28
C VAL A 211 -3.10 5.39 -9.29
N LEU A 212 -2.73 6.09 -8.21
CA LEU A 212 -3.68 6.59 -7.22
C LEU A 212 -4.61 7.65 -7.80
N ILE A 213 -4.10 8.57 -8.63
CA ILE A 213 -4.93 9.56 -9.33
C ILE A 213 -5.92 8.88 -10.26
N ALA A 214 -5.48 7.90 -11.05
CA ALA A 214 -6.34 7.12 -11.94
C ALA A 214 -7.41 6.35 -11.16
N MET A 215 -7.04 5.74 -10.02
CA MET A 215 -7.98 5.06 -9.13
C MET A 215 -9.04 6.02 -8.56
N MET A 216 -8.64 7.18 -8.04
CA MET A 216 -9.56 8.20 -7.55
C MET A 216 -10.49 8.68 -8.67
N ALA A 217 -9.92 9.03 -9.83
CA ALA A 217 -10.67 9.48 -10.98
C ALA A 217 -11.66 8.42 -11.45
N PHE A 218 -11.30 7.14 -11.46
CA PHE A 218 -12.18 6.05 -11.89
C PHE A 218 -13.29 5.77 -10.87
N LEU A 219 -12.94 5.58 -9.59
CA LEU A 219 -13.87 5.21 -8.53
C LEU A 219 -14.83 6.34 -8.16
N TRP A 220 -14.39 7.59 -8.30
CA TRP A 220 -15.18 8.77 -7.95
C TRP A 220 -15.51 9.64 -9.16
N ARG A 221 -15.46 9.10 -10.39
CA ARG A 221 -15.66 9.82 -11.68
C ARG A 221 -16.88 10.73 -11.75
N GLN A 222 -17.94 10.41 -11.01
CA GLN A 222 -19.17 11.19 -11.01
C GLN A 222 -19.23 12.28 -9.96
N ARG A 223 -18.30 12.26 -9.00
CA ARG A 223 -18.25 13.16 -7.86
C ARG A 223 -17.05 14.10 -7.96
N ILE A 224 -15.94 13.62 -8.51
CA ILE A 224 -14.77 14.42 -8.84
C ILE A 224 -15.07 15.22 -10.12
N ARG A 225 -15.13 16.54 -9.99
CA ARG A 225 -15.10 17.46 -11.14
C ARG A 225 -13.70 17.49 -11.77
N PRO A 226 -13.58 17.66 -13.11
CA PRO A 226 -12.30 17.79 -13.79
C PRO A 226 -11.37 18.85 -13.16
N SER A 227 -11.94 19.93 -12.63
CA SER A 227 -11.19 20.99 -11.93
C SER A 227 -10.34 20.47 -10.77
N HIS A 228 -10.81 19.47 -10.01
CA HIS A 228 -10.03 18.92 -8.89
C HIS A 228 -8.79 18.16 -9.38
N ILE A 229 -8.93 17.41 -10.47
CA ILE A 229 -7.82 16.68 -11.08
C ILE A 229 -6.84 17.68 -11.70
N ILE A 230 -7.34 18.71 -12.38
CA ILE A 230 -6.50 19.78 -12.94
C ILE A 230 -5.69 20.45 -11.83
N VAL A 231 -6.31 20.82 -10.70
CA VAL A 231 -5.58 21.43 -9.57
C VAL A 231 -4.48 20.50 -9.06
N LEU A 232 -4.78 19.21 -8.88
CA LEU A 232 -3.78 18.23 -8.42
C LEU A 232 -2.63 18.07 -9.42
N VAL A 233 -2.93 17.95 -10.72
CA VAL A 233 -1.93 17.84 -11.78
C VAL A 233 -1.10 19.11 -11.90
N CYS A 234 -1.72 20.29 -11.80
CA CYS A 234 -1.01 21.57 -11.79
C CYS A 234 -0.08 21.67 -10.57
N ALA A 235 -0.51 21.25 -9.38
CA ALA A 235 0.35 21.24 -8.20
C ALA A 235 1.58 20.32 -8.38
N ILE A 236 1.38 19.13 -8.96
CA ILE A 236 2.45 18.20 -9.31
C ILE A 236 3.40 18.82 -10.35
N ALA A 237 2.87 19.41 -11.42
CA ALA A 237 3.66 20.02 -12.48
C ALA A 237 4.47 21.22 -11.99
N LEU A 238 3.88 22.09 -11.16
CA LEU A 238 4.58 23.20 -10.52
C LEU A 238 5.71 22.69 -9.64
N TYR A 239 5.47 21.67 -8.81
CA TYR A 239 6.52 21.05 -8.01
C TYR A 239 7.66 20.50 -8.88
N LEU A 240 7.34 19.75 -9.94
CA LEU A 240 8.33 19.21 -10.88
C LEU A 240 9.22 20.30 -11.49
N PHE A 241 8.61 21.43 -11.86
CA PHE A 241 9.30 22.55 -12.46
C PHE A 241 10.26 23.24 -11.48
N PHE A 242 9.86 23.42 -10.22
CA PHE A 242 10.66 24.16 -9.23
C PHE A 242 11.64 23.31 -8.41
N SER A 243 11.42 22.01 -8.27
CA SER A 243 12.21 21.14 -7.39
C SER A 243 13.49 20.57 -8.00
N GLY A 244 13.65 20.64 -9.33
CA GLY A 244 14.74 19.95 -10.05
C GLY A 244 14.54 18.42 -10.13
N PHE A 245 13.36 17.92 -9.79
CA PHE A 245 13.06 16.47 -9.77
C PHE A 245 13.21 15.80 -11.15
N ILE A 246 12.94 16.49 -12.25
CA ILE A 246 13.15 15.90 -13.59
C ILE A 246 14.63 15.60 -13.82
N THR A 247 15.52 16.55 -13.51
CA THR A 247 16.97 16.35 -13.59
C THR A 247 17.43 15.25 -12.64
N HIS A 248 16.81 15.12 -11.46
CA HIS A 248 17.04 13.98 -10.57
C HIS A 248 16.73 12.65 -11.25
N LEU A 249 15.53 12.53 -11.85
CA LEU A 249 15.10 11.31 -12.51
C LEU A 249 15.99 10.99 -13.71
N GLU A 250 16.36 11.99 -14.51
CA GLU A 250 17.28 11.81 -15.64
C GLU A 250 18.63 11.29 -15.16
N SER A 251 19.26 11.94 -14.18
CA SER A 251 20.55 11.48 -13.67
C SER A 251 20.46 10.07 -13.06
N ARG A 252 19.39 9.80 -12.30
CA ARG A 252 19.14 8.52 -11.64
C ARG A 252 18.87 7.37 -12.60
N PHE A 253 18.10 7.60 -13.66
CA PHE A 253 17.67 6.54 -14.58
C PHE A 253 18.54 6.44 -15.83
N LEU A 254 19.22 7.50 -16.25
CA LEU A 254 19.98 7.56 -17.50
C LEU A 254 21.50 7.61 -17.30
N GLU A 255 21.99 8.27 -16.25
CA GLU A 255 23.42 8.57 -16.12
C GLU A 255 24.13 7.72 -15.06
N ARG A 256 23.49 7.49 -13.91
CA ARG A 256 24.06 6.77 -12.77
C ARG A 256 22.97 5.96 -12.08
N ASP A 257 22.94 4.65 -12.33
CA ASP A 257 22.08 3.73 -11.59
C ASP A 257 22.53 3.67 -10.13
N ASP A 258 21.72 4.23 -9.24
CA ASP A 258 21.98 4.37 -7.81
C ASP A 258 21.48 3.16 -7.00
N GLY A 259 21.37 1.99 -7.63
CA GLY A 259 21.14 0.70 -6.99
C GLY A 259 19.70 0.21 -7.06
N SER A 260 18.70 1.09 -7.08
CA SER A 260 17.29 0.65 -6.99
C SER A 260 16.78 0.00 -8.28
N LEU A 261 17.24 0.44 -9.46
CA LEU A 261 16.88 -0.18 -10.73
C LEU A 261 17.72 -1.44 -10.97
N SER A 262 19.03 -1.39 -10.70
CA SER A 262 19.91 -2.57 -10.69
C SER A 262 19.37 -3.68 -9.79
N HIS A 263 18.96 -3.39 -8.56
CA HIS A 263 18.40 -4.43 -7.66
C HIS A 263 17.12 -5.06 -8.21
N ARG A 264 16.30 -4.30 -8.94
CA ARG A 264 15.15 -4.86 -9.67
C ARG A 264 15.59 -5.76 -10.81
N MET A 265 16.54 -5.30 -11.62
CA MET A 265 17.08 -6.08 -12.74
C MET A 265 17.75 -7.36 -12.24
N GLU A 266 18.52 -7.29 -11.15
CA GLU A 266 19.15 -8.43 -10.47
C GLU A 266 18.09 -9.41 -9.97
N GLY A 267 16.99 -8.94 -9.36
CA GLY A 267 15.91 -9.81 -8.92
C GLY A 267 15.19 -10.51 -10.06
N VAL A 268 14.94 -9.81 -11.17
CA VAL A 268 14.36 -10.40 -12.37
C VAL A 268 15.33 -11.40 -13.00
N ALA A 269 16.61 -11.05 -13.13
CA ALA A 269 17.64 -11.92 -13.68
C ALA A 269 17.82 -13.19 -12.84
N ALA A 270 17.84 -13.06 -11.51
CA ALA A 270 17.89 -14.18 -10.58
C ALA A 270 16.70 -15.12 -10.76
N TYR A 271 15.48 -14.59 -10.83
CA TYR A 271 14.29 -15.39 -11.13
C TYR A 271 14.38 -16.06 -12.51
N MET A 272 14.82 -15.35 -13.54
CA MET A 272 14.94 -15.92 -14.89
C MET A 272 15.96 -17.06 -14.97
N ALA A 273 17.04 -16.97 -14.20
CA ALA A 273 18.08 -17.98 -14.09
C ALA A 273 17.65 -19.24 -13.32
N THR A 274 16.53 -19.21 -12.57
CA THR A 274 16.01 -20.41 -11.90
C THR A 274 15.56 -21.48 -12.90
N THR A 275 15.71 -22.73 -12.49
CA THR A 275 15.29 -23.91 -13.25
C THR A 275 13.76 -23.96 -13.42
N LEU A 276 13.27 -24.74 -14.38
CA LEU A 276 11.83 -24.94 -14.57
C LEU A 276 11.17 -25.55 -13.32
N GLU A 277 11.86 -26.48 -12.65
CA GLU A 277 11.42 -27.08 -11.40
C GLU A 277 11.29 -26.03 -10.30
N GLU A 278 12.29 -25.15 -10.14
CA GLU A 278 12.22 -24.05 -9.16
C GLU A 278 11.13 -23.04 -9.47
N LYS A 279 10.82 -22.80 -10.75
CA LYS A 279 9.67 -21.95 -11.13
C LYS A 279 8.34 -22.62 -10.77
N PHE A 280 8.25 -23.94 -10.90
CA PHE A 280 7.04 -24.69 -10.60
C PHE A 280 6.82 -24.88 -9.09
N ILE A 281 7.85 -25.32 -8.36
CA ILE A 281 7.81 -25.54 -6.91
C ILE A 281 7.90 -24.21 -6.16
N GLY A 282 8.68 -23.27 -6.65
CA GLY A 282 9.07 -22.05 -5.95
C GLY A 282 10.42 -22.19 -5.24
N VAL A 283 11.15 -21.08 -5.16
CA VAL A 283 12.50 -21.04 -4.55
C VAL A 283 12.48 -21.15 -3.02
N GLY A 284 11.31 -21.05 -2.38
CA GLY A 284 11.18 -21.12 -0.92
C GLY A 284 11.12 -19.76 -0.25
N PHE A 285 10.50 -19.72 0.93
CA PHE A 285 10.33 -18.49 1.70
C PHE A 285 11.46 -18.21 2.69
N GLY A 286 12.34 -19.19 2.96
CA GLY A 286 13.40 -19.10 3.97
C GLY A 286 14.68 -18.40 3.52
N ALA A 287 14.77 -17.99 2.25
CA ALA A 287 16.00 -17.48 1.64
C ALA A 287 16.39 -16.03 2.02
N ASP A 288 15.74 -15.39 3.01
CA ASP A 288 16.15 -14.04 3.45
C ASP A 288 16.69 -14.09 4.89
N PRO A 289 17.94 -13.68 5.09
CA PRO A 289 18.12 -12.33 5.62
C PRO A 289 19.38 -11.67 5.04
N CYS A 290 19.25 -10.87 3.99
CA CYS A 290 20.36 -10.02 3.56
C CYS A 290 19.93 -8.58 3.32
N VAL A 291 20.87 -7.66 3.57
CA VAL A 291 20.85 -6.32 3.02
C VAL A 291 20.99 -6.49 1.50
N ARG A 292 19.97 -6.09 0.70
CA ARG A 292 19.80 -6.31 -0.76
C ARG A 292 19.03 -7.59 -1.17
N CYS A 293 17.83 -7.79 -0.63
CA CYS A 293 16.90 -8.85 -1.03
C CYS A 293 16.32 -8.61 -2.43
N TYR A 294 16.99 -9.12 -3.48
CA TYR A 294 16.60 -8.92 -4.89
C TYR A 294 15.12 -9.28 -5.18
N TYR A 295 14.54 -10.29 -4.50
CA TYR A 295 13.14 -10.68 -4.67
C TYR A 295 12.12 -9.73 -4.02
N GLN A 296 12.51 -8.88 -3.07
CA GLN A 296 11.62 -7.85 -2.53
C GLN A 296 11.49 -6.69 -3.52
N ASP A 297 12.57 -6.35 -4.22
CA ASP A 297 12.64 -5.20 -5.10
C ASP A 297 11.77 -5.35 -6.37
N ILE A 298 11.54 -6.60 -6.83
CA ILE A 298 10.69 -6.93 -7.99
C ILE A 298 9.19 -6.78 -7.73
N GLY A 299 8.77 -6.49 -6.49
CA GLY A 299 7.37 -6.30 -6.12
C GLY A 299 6.74 -7.52 -5.44
N VAL A 300 5.77 -7.29 -4.55
CA VAL A 300 5.14 -8.34 -3.72
C VAL A 300 4.53 -9.48 -4.55
N ALA A 301 3.83 -9.16 -5.64
CA ALA A 301 3.19 -10.19 -6.47
C ALA A 301 4.22 -11.14 -7.10
N PHE A 302 5.31 -10.60 -7.67
CA PHE A 302 6.40 -11.40 -8.22
C PHE A 302 7.17 -12.14 -7.14
N ASN A 303 7.35 -11.53 -5.97
CA ASN A 303 7.96 -12.18 -4.81
C ASN A 303 7.16 -13.42 -4.37
N LEU A 304 5.85 -13.31 -4.25
CA LEU A 304 4.98 -14.44 -3.88
C LEU A 304 4.98 -15.56 -4.93
N VAL A 305 4.94 -15.21 -6.22
CA VAL A 305 4.97 -16.17 -7.33
C VAL A 305 6.32 -16.89 -7.39
N SER A 306 7.43 -16.15 -7.35
CA SER A 306 8.78 -16.72 -7.41
C SER A 306 9.07 -17.64 -6.21
N ARG A 307 8.65 -17.25 -4.99
CA ARG A 307 8.91 -18.05 -3.78
C ARG A 307 7.97 -19.24 -3.63
N GLY A 308 6.69 -19.06 -3.91
CA GLY A 308 5.64 -20.05 -3.64
C GLY A 308 5.24 -20.92 -4.84
N GLY A 309 5.82 -20.66 -6.02
CA GLY A 309 5.59 -21.43 -7.23
C GLY A 309 4.12 -21.52 -7.63
N ILE A 310 3.74 -22.64 -8.23
CA ILE A 310 2.38 -22.87 -8.75
C ILE A 310 1.32 -22.84 -7.65
N VAL A 311 1.63 -23.36 -6.46
CA VAL A 311 0.67 -23.50 -5.35
C VAL A 311 0.18 -22.13 -4.88
N VAL A 312 1.11 -21.19 -4.65
CA VAL A 312 0.77 -19.82 -4.27
C VAL A 312 0.23 -19.03 -5.46
N THR A 313 0.75 -19.27 -6.66
CA THR A 313 0.27 -18.62 -7.89
C THR A 313 -1.19 -18.93 -8.17
N CYS A 314 -1.65 -20.16 -7.99
CA CYS A 314 -3.05 -20.54 -8.12
C CYS A 314 -3.95 -19.81 -7.12
N ALA A 315 -3.52 -19.67 -5.86
CA ALA A 315 -4.26 -18.94 -4.84
C ALA A 315 -4.38 -17.44 -5.19
N LEU A 316 -3.29 -16.81 -5.62
CA LEU A 316 -3.29 -15.42 -6.07
C LEU A 316 -4.13 -15.23 -7.34
N ALA A 317 -4.05 -16.15 -8.29
CA ALA A 317 -4.86 -16.12 -9.51
C ALA A 317 -6.36 -16.18 -9.19
N LEU A 318 -6.76 -16.97 -8.19
CA LEU A 318 -8.16 -17.02 -7.74
C LEU A 318 -8.61 -15.69 -7.12
N MET A 319 -7.76 -15.04 -6.32
CA MET A 319 -8.03 -13.69 -5.80
C MET A 319 -8.11 -12.66 -6.92
N ALA A 320 -7.22 -12.75 -7.91
CA ALA A 320 -7.21 -11.89 -9.09
C ALA A 320 -8.45 -12.03 -9.94
N PHE A 321 -8.85 -13.27 -10.23
CA PHE A 321 -10.07 -13.58 -10.94
C PHE A 321 -11.31 -13.06 -10.19
N ARG A 322 -11.32 -13.18 -8.85
CA ARG A 322 -12.38 -12.59 -8.04
C ARG A 322 -12.41 -11.06 -8.14
N ALA A 323 -11.26 -10.40 -8.02
CA ALA A 323 -11.20 -8.94 -8.18
C ALA A 323 -11.71 -8.53 -9.57
N LEU A 324 -11.27 -9.25 -10.61
CA LEU A 324 -11.71 -9.05 -11.99
C LEU A 324 -13.21 -9.17 -12.17
N SER A 325 -13.80 -10.25 -11.67
CA SER A 325 -15.25 -10.51 -11.78
C SER A 325 -16.11 -9.50 -11.00
N LEU A 326 -15.60 -8.96 -9.90
CA LEU A 326 -16.34 -8.00 -9.06
C LEU A 326 -16.20 -6.54 -9.51
N ASN A 327 -15.01 -6.15 -9.97
CA ASN A 327 -14.64 -4.76 -10.19
C ASN A 327 -14.50 -4.39 -11.67
N GLY A 328 -14.47 -5.37 -12.58
CA GLY A 328 -14.23 -5.19 -14.00
C GLY A 328 -12.75 -5.02 -14.33
N VAL A 329 -12.42 -5.09 -15.62
CA VAL A 329 -11.04 -5.13 -16.14
C VAL A 329 -10.22 -3.91 -15.71
N VAL A 330 -10.72 -2.70 -16.00
CA VAL A 330 -9.97 -1.45 -15.77
C VAL A 330 -9.58 -1.27 -14.31
N LEU A 331 -10.54 -1.38 -13.40
CA LEU A 331 -10.28 -1.21 -11.96
C LEU A 331 -9.39 -2.32 -11.43
N SER A 332 -9.56 -3.55 -11.90
CA SER A 332 -8.70 -4.67 -11.46
C SER A 332 -7.27 -4.48 -11.91
N VAL A 333 -7.02 -3.99 -13.13
CA VAL A 333 -5.66 -3.63 -13.58
C VAL A 333 -5.06 -2.57 -12.66
N LEU A 334 -5.79 -1.48 -12.36
CA LEU A 334 -5.31 -0.44 -11.45
C LEU A 334 -4.99 -1.00 -10.04
N LEU A 335 -5.81 -1.91 -9.53
CA LEU A 335 -5.60 -2.55 -8.24
C LEU A 335 -4.39 -3.50 -8.25
N PHE A 336 -4.14 -4.20 -9.36
CA PHE A 336 -3.00 -5.11 -9.50
C PHE A 336 -1.67 -4.40 -9.71
N LEU A 337 -1.69 -3.19 -10.25
CA LEU A 337 -0.50 -2.37 -10.41
C LEU A 337 0.20 -2.12 -9.06
N ILE A 338 -0.55 -1.86 -7.99
CA ILE A 338 0.00 -1.61 -6.66
C ILE A 338 0.95 -2.74 -6.18
N PRO A 339 0.50 -4.00 -5.97
CA PRO A 339 1.34 -5.10 -5.49
C PRO A 339 2.43 -5.52 -6.48
N LEU A 340 2.35 -5.12 -7.76
CA LEU A 340 3.39 -5.40 -8.76
C LEU A 340 4.64 -4.52 -8.58
N ASN A 341 4.49 -3.32 -8.01
CA ASN A 341 5.60 -2.38 -7.85
C ASN A 341 5.99 -2.13 -6.39
N GLU A 342 5.13 -2.54 -5.46
CA GLU A 342 5.29 -2.30 -4.03
C GLU A 342 6.47 -3.07 -3.43
N LYS A 343 7.43 -2.35 -2.85
CA LYS A 343 8.63 -2.89 -2.18
C LYS A 343 8.38 -3.22 -0.71
N ILE A 344 7.28 -3.90 -0.41
CA ILE A 344 6.95 -4.37 0.94
C ILE A 344 7.27 -5.87 1.05
N PHE A 345 7.57 -6.36 2.25
CA PHE A 345 7.70 -7.79 2.45
C PHE A 345 6.35 -8.49 2.25
N PHE A 346 6.36 -9.61 1.52
CA PHE A 346 5.14 -10.31 1.15
C PHE A 346 4.26 -10.75 2.33
N TYR A 347 4.83 -10.88 3.52
CA TYR A 347 4.11 -11.31 4.72
C TYR A 347 3.50 -10.14 5.49
N GLU A 348 3.79 -8.89 5.14
CA GLU A 348 3.33 -7.75 5.94
C GLU A 348 1.84 -7.48 5.80
N ALA A 349 1.19 -7.11 6.91
CA ALA A 349 -0.26 -6.92 6.95
C ALA A 349 -0.79 -5.85 5.97
N PRO A 350 -0.12 -4.70 5.74
CA PRO A 350 -0.56 -3.68 4.78
C PRO A 350 -0.98 -4.22 3.42
N ILE A 351 -0.12 -5.04 2.79
CA ILE A 351 -0.39 -5.53 1.44
C ILE A 351 -1.56 -6.51 1.43
N TRP A 352 -1.70 -7.35 2.45
CA TRP A 352 -2.83 -8.26 2.57
C TRP A 352 -4.14 -7.53 2.87
N ILE A 353 -4.12 -6.46 3.67
CA ILE A 353 -5.29 -5.60 3.88
C ILE A 353 -5.73 -5.01 2.53
N PHE A 354 -4.79 -4.50 1.74
CA PHE A 354 -5.07 -3.98 0.40
C PHE A 354 -5.68 -5.05 -0.52
N ILE A 355 -5.06 -6.23 -0.63
CA ILE A 355 -5.56 -7.34 -1.45
C ILE A 355 -6.96 -7.78 -1.00
N LEU A 356 -7.23 -7.82 0.31
CA LEU A 356 -8.54 -8.16 0.85
C LEU A 356 -9.60 -7.17 0.40
N PHE A 357 -9.32 -5.86 0.48
CA PHE A 357 -10.24 -4.84 0.00
C PHE A 357 -10.41 -4.86 -1.52
N SER A 358 -9.34 -5.09 -2.29
CA SER A 358 -9.40 -5.20 -3.75
C SER A 358 -10.21 -6.41 -4.21
N ALA A 359 -10.24 -7.48 -3.43
CA ALA A 359 -11.06 -8.68 -3.66
C ALA A 359 -12.51 -8.57 -3.14
N THR A 360 -12.94 -7.38 -2.69
CA THR A 360 -14.34 -7.09 -2.35
C THR A 360 -15.02 -6.24 -3.44
N ALA A 361 -16.34 -6.35 -3.53
CA ALA A 361 -17.11 -5.57 -4.51
C ALA A 361 -17.10 -4.08 -4.12
N ILE A 362 -16.45 -3.26 -4.95
CA ILE A 362 -16.31 -1.82 -4.67
C ILE A 362 -17.58 -1.10 -5.13
N LYS A 363 -18.40 -0.68 -4.16
CA LYS A 363 -19.72 -0.08 -4.40
C LYS A 363 -19.66 1.21 -5.24
N ASN A 364 -18.54 1.93 -5.19
CA ASN A 364 -18.36 3.22 -5.86
C ASN A 364 -18.15 3.11 -7.39
N ALA A 365 -17.81 1.92 -7.91
CA ALA A 365 -17.52 1.75 -9.34
C ALA A 365 -18.77 1.70 -10.24
N LYS A 366 -19.95 1.40 -9.67
CA LYS A 366 -21.20 1.38 -10.43
C LYS A 366 -21.64 2.81 -10.69
N ALA A 367 -21.70 3.19 -11.97
CA ALA A 367 -22.47 4.36 -12.37
C ALA A 367 -23.89 4.19 -11.78
N PRO A 368 -24.48 5.20 -11.11
CA PRO A 368 -25.92 5.28 -10.98
C PRO A 368 -26.43 5.03 -12.39
N LYS A 369 -27.28 4.00 -12.52
CA LYS A 369 -28.21 3.98 -13.64
C LYS A 369 -28.81 5.37 -13.62
N THR A 370 -28.55 6.13 -14.68
CA THR A 370 -29.24 7.38 -14.95
C THR A 370 -30.68 7.11 -14.56
N ALA A 371 -31.12 7.72 -13.46
CA ALA A 371 -32.52 7.74 -13.13
C ALA A 371 -33.14 8.27 -14.42
N HIS A 372 -33.83 7.39 -15.14
CA HIS A 372 -34.62 7.79 -16.27
C HIS A 372 -35.47 8.90 -15.68
N ARG A 373 -35.14 10.12 -16.08
CA ARG A 373 -35.83 11.32 -15.67
C ARG A 373 -37.18 11.08 -16.31
N ASP A 374 -38.09 10.46 -15.56
CA ASP A 374 -39.49 10.44 -15.86
C ASP A 374 -39.87 11.91 -15.89
N SER A 375 -39.74 12.49 -17.09
CA SER A 375 -40.51 13.62 -17.55
C SER A 375 -41.97 13.15 -17.62
N GLY A 376 -42.51 12.78 -16.45
CA GLY A 376 -43.92 12.61 -16.21
C GLY A 376 -44.52 14.00 -16.18
N GLN A 377 -44.87 14.46 -17.38
CA GLN A 377 -46.05 15.25 -17.68
C GLN A 377 -46.67 15.97 -16.48
N LEU A 378 -46.34 17.26 -16.35
CA LEU A 378 -47.25 18.25 -15.78
C LEU A 378 -48.55 18.22 -16.60
N LYS A 379 -49.52 17.38 -16.19
CA LYS A 379 -50.92 17.57 -16.58
C LYS A 379 -51.43 18.78 -15.82
N PHE A 380 -51.43 19.93 -16.50
CA PHE A 380 -52.36 21.01 -16.22
C PHE A 380 -53.78 20.44 -16.31
N ALA A 381 -54.43 20.26 -15.16
CA ALA A 381 -55.86 20.06 -15.08
C ALA A 381 -56.46 21.34 -14.52
N GLY A 382 -57.40 21.89 -15.30
CA GLY A 382 -57.93 23.25 -15.18
C GLY A 382 -58.59 23.57 -13.85
N LEU A 383 -58.39 24.83 -13.46
CA LEU A 383 -59.37 25.63 -12.74
C LEU A 383 -60.63 25.77 -13.60
N ALA A 384 -61.73 25.19 -13.15
CA ALA A 384 -63.09 25.62 -13.52
C ALA A 384 -64.12 25.07 -12.52
N ARG A 385 -64.33 25.82 -11.42
CA ARG A 385 -65.61 26.26 -10.83
C ARG A 385 -65.48 26.50 -9.34
#